data_AF-A0A7S4PJY9-F1
#
_entry.id   AF-A0A7S4PJY9-F1
#
_cell.length_a   1.000
_cell.length_b   1.000
_cell.length_c   1.000
_cell.angle_alpha   90.00
_cell.angle_beta   90.00
_cell.angle_gamma   90.00
#
_symmetry.space_group_name_H-M   'P 1'
#
loop_
_entity.id
_entity.type
_entity.pdbx_description
1 polymer ?
#
loop_
_entity_poly.entity_id
_entity_poly.type
_entity_poly.pdbx_seq_one_letter_code
_entity_poly.pdbx_strand_id
1 'polypeptide(L)'
;GGDIMFNHLDDRAIVVRTGPQVVLGTGSPLLIRNEGMPRRDGTRGDLYITLEVHMPHALDADQQRLLRNAFPPSASSSSGSTRSPEILSVSYDELVEYKSAEWTQIESQDEATADIEKISNDSYAHGQSAGRRKR
;
A
#
# COMPACT_ATOMS: atom_id res chain seq x y z
N GLY A 1 6.96 -20.27 -10.14
CA GLY A 1 7.46 -19.45 -11.25
C GLY A 1 6.91 -19.97 -12.55
N GLY A 2 6.80 -19.09 -13.53
CA GLY A 2 6.28 -19.36 -14.87
C GLY A 2 6.48 -18.17 -15.80
N ASP A 3 6.14 -18.35 -17.06
CA ASP A 3 6.29 -17.33 -18.10
C ASP A 3 4.92 -16.73 -18.42
N ILE A 4 4.82 -15.40 -18.37
CA ILE A 4 3.64 -14.63 -18.77
C ILE A 4 3.96 -13.96 -20.09
N MET A 5 3.17 -14.23 -21.12
CA MET A 5 3.37 -13.68 -22.46
C MET A 5 2.13 -12.92 -22.92
N PHE A 6 2.34 -11.73 -23.48
CA PHE A 6 1.28 -10.90 -24.04
C PHE A 6 1.81 -10.05 -25.20
N ASN A 7 0.89 -9.58 -26.04
CA ASN A 7 1.21 -8.69 -27.15
C ASN A 7 1.22 -7.23 -26.66
N HIS A 8 2.27 -6.52 -27.02
CA HIS A 8 2.44 -5.10 -26.76
C HIS A 8 1.78 -4.25 -27.88
N LEU A 9 1.62 -2.95 -27.65
CA LEU A 9 0.99 -2.01 -28.59
C LEU A 9 1.74 -1.83 -29.93
N ASP A 10 2.99 -2.29 -30.02
CA ASP A 10 3.82 -2.23 -31.22
C ASP A 10 3.99 -3.62 -31.88
N ASP A 11 3.02 -4.50 -31.65
CA ASP A 11 2.94 -5.87 -32.17
C ASP A 11 4.08 -6.81 -31.72
N ARG A 12 4.95 -6.37 -30.82
CA ARG A 12 5.97 -7.24 -30.20
C ARG A 12 5.35 -8.10 -29.09
N ALA A 13 5.80 -9.34 -28.96
CA ALA A 13 5.50 -10.16 -27.78
C ALA A 13 6.46 -9.80 -26.63
N ILE A 14 5.90 -9.53 -25.45
CA ILE A 14 6.66 -9.37 -24.22
C ILE A 14 6.54 -10.67 -23.41
N VAL A 15 7.68 -11.21 -22.98
CA VAL A 15 7.75 -12.40 -22.13
C VAL A 15 8.31 -12.00 -20.77
N VAL A 16 7.48 -12.10 -19.74
CA VAL A 16 7.85 -11.87 -18.35
C VAL A 16 8.12 -13.22 -17.70
N ARG A 17 9.39 -13.48 -17.37
CA ARG A 17 9.81 -14.72 -16.72
C ARG A 17 9.85 -14.53 -15.20
N THR A 18 9.14 -15.38 -14.48
CA THR A 18 9.12 -15.34 -13.01
C THR A 18 9.80 -16.57 -12.43
N GLY A 19 10.80 -16.34 -11.57
CA GLY A 19 11.54 -17.42 -10.93
C GLY A 19 10.67 -18.22 -9.95
N PRO A 20 11.10 -19.45 -9.57
CA PRO A 20 10.37 -20.26 -8.58
C PRO A 20 10.25 -19.60 -7.20
N GLN A 21 11.17 -18.68 -6.88
CA GLN A 21 11.21 -17.96 -5.60
C GLN A 21 10.30 -16.72 -5.57
N VAL A 22 9.78 -16.30 -6.73
CA VAL A 22 8.95 -15.09 -6.84
C VAL A 22 7.50 -15.50 -6.68
N VAL A 23 6.85 -14.99 -5.63
CA VAL A 23 5.43 -15.18 -5.37
C VAL A 23 4.65 -14.03 -5.99
N LEU A 24 3.75 -14.34 -6.92
CA LEU A 24 2.85 -13.37 -7.55
C LEU A 24 1.51 -13.39 -6.83
N GLY A 25 1.10 -12.25 -6.28
CA GLY A 25 -0.20 -12.07 -5.65
C GLY A 25 -1.14 -11.26 -6.52
N THR A 26 -2.45 -11.49 -6.36
CA THR A 26 -3.48 -10.63 -6.96
C THR A 26 -3.31 -9.19 -6.50
N GLY A 27 -3.40 -8.24 -7.43
CA GLY A 27 -3.36 -6.81 -7.14
C GLY A 27 -1.97 -6.20 -6.92
N SER A 28 -0.90 -7.01 -6.85
CA SER A 28 0.47 -6.48 -6.80
C SER A 28 0.96 -6.14 -8.22
N PRO A 29 1.38 -4.89 -8.49
CA PRO A 29 1.82 -4.50 -9.83
C PRO A 29 3.24 -5.00 -10.12
N LEU A 30 3.43 -5.54 -11.33
CA LEU A 30 4.75 -5.78 -11.92
C LEU A 30 5.15 -4.59 -12.79
N LEU A 31 6.41 -4.18 -12.69
CA LEU A 31 6.96 -3.05 -13.43
C LEU A 31 7.90 -3.51 -14.53
N ILE A 32 7.61 -3.13 -15.76
CA ILE A 32 8.48 -3.33 -16.92
C ILE A 32 8.95 -1.95 -17.38
N ARG A 33 10.24 -1.70 -17.17
CA ARG A 33 10.85 -0.40 -17.51
C ARG A 33 10.89 -0.18 -19.01
N ASN A 34 10.66 1.06 -19.43
CA ASN A 34 10.76 1.50 -20.83
C ASN A 34 9.82 0.78 -21.82
N GLU A 35 8.80 0.07 -21.35
CA GLU A 35 7.80 -0.60 -22.20
C GLU A 35 6.43 0.10 -22.15
N GLY A 36 6.37 1.33 -21.65
CA GLY A 36 5.18 2.17 -21.71
C GLY A 36 5.07 2.98 -23.01
N MET A 37 4.17 3.96 -23.00
CA MET A 37 3.92 4.83 -24.16
C MET A 37 5.18 5.62 -24.57
N PRO A 38 5.42 5.80 -25.88
CA PRO A 38 6.47 6.68 -26.38
C PRO A 38 6.15 8.14 -26.06
N ARG A 39 7.20 8.91 -25.75
CA ARG A 39 7.16 10.35 -25.50
C ARG A 39 7.77 11.11 -26.68
N ARG A 40 7.50 12.42 -26.74
CA ARG A 40 7.97 13.30 -27.82
C ARG A 40 9.50 13.45 -27.88
N ASP A 41 10.17 13.27 -26.74
CA ASP A 41 11.62 13.30 -26.60
C ASP A 41 12.32 12.00 -27.05
N GLY A 42 11.56 11.00 -27.52
CA GLY A 42 12.07 9.69 -27.93
C GLY A 42 12.22 8.69 -26.79
N THR A 43 11.97 9.08 -25.54
CA THR A 43 11.95 8.15 -24.40
C THR A 43 10.62 7.39 -24.33
N ARG A 44 10.57 6.34 -23.50
CA ARG A 44 9.34 5.58 -23.23
C ARG A 44 9.01 5.64 -21.74
N GLY A 45 7.72 5.60 -21.45
CA GLY A 45 7.23 5.37 -20.09
C GLY A 45 7.48 3.93 -19.63
N ASP A 46 6.96 3.60 -18.46
CA ASP A 46 6.99 2.24 -17.93
C ASP A 46 5.64 1.55 -18.09
N LEU A 47 5.66 0.22 -18.18
CA LEU A 47 4.46 -0.62 -18.21
C LEU A 47 4.23 -1.25 -16.84
N TYR A 48 3.04 -1.04 -16.29
CA TYR A 48 2.59 -1.66 -15.04
C TYR A 48 1.58 -2.76 -15.36
N ILE A 49 1.80 -3.96 -14.83
CA ILE A 49 0.94 -5.12 -15.02
C ILE A 49 0.31 -5.49 -13.69
N THR A 50 -1.01 -5.47 -13.60
CA THR A 50 -1.74 -6.00 -12.46
C THR A 50 -2.18 -7.44 -12.76
N LEU A 51 -1.95 -8.34 -11.81
CA LEU A 51 -2.30 -9.75 -11.96
C LEU A 51 -3.61 -10.06 -11.24
N GLU A 52 -4.42 -10.91 -11.87
CA GLU A 52 -5.55 -11.60 -11.25
C GLU A 52 -5.24 -13.09 -11.19
N VAL A 53 -5.08 -13.63 -9.98
CA VAL A 53 -4.79 -15.05 -9.78
C VAL A 53 -6.10 -15.83 -9.75
N HIS A 54 -6.30 -16.67 -10.76
CA HIS A 54 -7.43 -17.59 -10.80
C HIS A 54 -7.17 -18.80 -9.90
N MET A 55 -7.97 -18.94 -8.85
CA MET A 55 -7.93 -20.08 -7.94
C MET A 55 -8.89 -21.18 -8.43
N PRO A 56 -8.53 -22.46 -8.27
CA PRO A 56 -9.45 -23.57 -8.59
C PRO A 56 -10.68 -23.55 -7.67
N HIS A 57 -11.85 -23.89 -8.22
CA HIS A 57 -13.12 -23.88 -7.47
C HIS A 57 -13.20 -24.96 -6.37
N ALA A 58 -12.55 -26.10 -6.57
CA ALA A 58 -12.56 -27.21 -5.63
C ALA A 58 -11.22 -27.95 -5.65
N LEU A 59 -10.89 -28.56 -4.51
CA LEU A 59 -9.72 -29.39 -4.31
C LEU A 59 -10.15 -30.70 -3.64
N ASP A 60 -9.64 -31.83 -4.09
CA ASP A 60 -9.91 -33.13 -3.46
C ASP A 60 -9.17 -33.27 -2.10
N ALA A 61 -9.52 -34.30 -1.33
CA ALA A 61 -8.95 -34.52 0.00
C ALA A 61 -7.44 -34.85 -0.02
N ASP A 62 -6.95 -35.59 -1.02
CA ASP A 62 -5.54 -35.90 -1.21
C ASP A 62 -4.74 -34.67 -1.63
N GLN A 63 -5.26 -33.85 -2.56
CA GLN A 63 -4.69 -32.56 -2.97
C GLN A 63 -4.57 -31.62 -1.77
N GLN A 64 -5.62 -31.49 -0.96
CA GLN A 64 -5.57 -30.68 0.26
C GLN A 64 -4.51 -31.17 1.25
N ARG A 65 -4.37 -32.49 1.43
CA ARG A 65 -3.34 -33.07 2.30
C ARG A 65 -1.93 -32.74 1.79
N LEU A 66 -1.68 -32.87 0.49
CA LEU A 66 -0.38 -32.56 -0.12
C LEU A 66 -0.04 -31.08 0.01
N LEU A 67 -1.00 -30.18 -0.19
CA LEU A 67 -0.79 -28.73 -0.04
C LEU A 67 -0.44 -28.37 1.40
N ARG A 68 -1.09 -28.95 2.42
CA ARG A 68 -0.75 -28.69 3.83
C ARG A 68 0.69 -29.05 4.18
N ASN A 69 1.26 -30.06 3.52
CA ASN A 69 2.66 -30.46 3.72
C ASN A 69 3.65 -29.59 2.93
N ALA A 70 3.22 -29.04 1.79
CA ALA A 70 4.07 -28.26 0.90
C ALA A 70 4.16 -26.78 1.29
N PHE A 71 3.12 -26.22 1.88
CA PHE A 71 3.09 -24.83 2.34
C PHE A 71 3.55 -24.71 3.80
N PRO A 72 4.10 -23.56 4.22
CA PRO A 72 4.33 -23.29 5.63
C PRO A 72 3.04 -23.50 6.40
N PRO A 73 3.11 -23.95 7.68
CA PRO A 73 1.93 -24.06 8.51
C PRO A 73 1.20 -22.72 8.43
N SER A 74 -0.12 -22.77 8.23
CA SER A 74 -0.95 -21.57 8.32
C SER A 74 -0.46 -20.84 9.56
N ALA A 75 0.04 -19.62 9.36
CA ALA A 75 0.10 -18.68 10.46
C ALA A 75 -1.35 -18.63 10.90
N SER A 76 -1.66 -19.39 11.96
CA SER A 76 -2.89 -19.22 12.70
C SER A 76 -3.01 -17.71 12.80
N SER A 77 -4.08 -17.15 12.26
CA SER A 77 -4.51 -15.82 12.62
C SER A 77 -4.17 -15.69 14.10
N SER A 78 -3.19 -14.88 14.43
CA SER A 78 -2.76 -14.73 15.81
C SER A 78 -3.88 -13.93 16.49
N SER A 79 -5.00 -14.61 16.77
CA SER A 79 -5.87 -14.30 17.90
C SER A 79 -4.99 -14.54 19.12
N GLY A 80 -4.16 -13.55 19.44
CA GLY A 80 -3.07 -13.70 20.41
C GLY A 80 -1.95 -12.68 20.33
N SER A 81 -1.95 -11.75 19.36
CA SER A 81 -1.15 -10.52 19.51
C SER A 81 -2.00 -9.30 19.18
N THR A 82 -2.95 -9.01 20.07
CA THR A 82 -3.21 -7.61 20.38
C THR A 82 -1.90 -7.09 20.94
N ARG A 83 -1.06 -6.45 20.10
CA ARG A 83 -0.12 -5.47 20.65
C ARG A 83 -1.02 -4.39 21.23
N SER A 84 -1.39 -4.52 22.50
CA SER A 84 -1.80 -3.36 23.29
C SER A 84 -0.52 -2.55 23.42
N PRO A 85 -0.36 -1.43 22.68
CA PRO A 85 0.74 -0.53 22.99
C PRO A 85 0.61 -0.14 24.46
N GLU A 86 1.72 0.00 25.15
CA GLU A 86 1.72 0.60 26.48
C GLU A 86 1.23 2.03 26.32
N ILE A 87 -0.03 2.28 26.69
CA ILE A 87 -0.60 3.62 26.69
C ILE A 87 -0.02 4.33 27.91
N LEU A 88 1.13 4.98 27.72
CA LEU A 88 1.62 5.95 28.67
C LEU A 88 0.68 7.16 28.62
N SER A 89 -0.01 7.43 29.72
CA SER A 89 -0.81 8.65 29.86
C SER A 89 0.15 9.82 30.00
N VAL A 90 0.48 10.45 28.89
CA VAL A 90 1.31 11.66 28.87
C VAL A 90 0.40 12.87 29.06
N SER A 91 0.79 13.80 29.92
CA SER A 91 0.05 15.06 30.10
C SER A 91 0.16 15.94 28.85
N TYR A 92 -0.81 16.84 28.64
CA TYR A 92 -0.79 17.76 27.50
C TYR A 92 0.50 18.60 27.46
N ASP A 93 1.00 19.02 28.62
CA ASP A 93 2.21 19.86 28.73
C ASP A 93 3.47 19.09 28.30
N GLU A 94 3.60 17.82 28.69
CA GLU A 94 4.73 16.95 28.34
C GLU A 94 4.72 16.56 26.86
N LEU A 95 3.54 16.41 26.24
CA LEU A 95 3.40 16.22 24.79
C LEU A 95 3.86 17.44 23.99
N VAL A 96 3.55 18.65 24.47
CA VAL A 96 3.92 19.91 23.81
C VAL A 96 5.43 20.11 23.87
N GLU A 97 6.07 19.83 25.00
CA GLU A 97 7.51 19.98 25.16
C GLU A 97 8.28 18.98 24.27
N TYR A 98 7.89 17.71 24.26
CA TYR A 98 8.50 16.69 23.42
C TYR A 98 8.39 17.02 21.92
N LYS A 99 7.20 17.44 21.47
CA LYS A 99 6.97 17.74 20.06
C LYS A 99 7.57 19.08 19.64
N SER A 100 7.59 20.10 20.50
CA SER A 100 8.11 21.43 20.13
C SER A 100 9.60 21.39 19.74
N ALA A 101 10.40 20.50 20.35
CA ALA A 101 11.79 20.29 19.97
C ALA A 101 11.95 19.65 18.57
N GLU A 102 11.08 18.71 18.21
CA GLU A 102 11.09 18.13 16.86
C GLU A 102 10.54 19.11 15.80
N TRP A 103 9.50 19.86 16.13
CA TRP A 103 8.90 20.83 15.21
C TRP A 103 9.81 22.05 14.96
N THR A 104 10.57 22.52 15.95
CA THR A 104 11.56 23.62 15.73
C THR A 104 12.67 23.22 14.77
N GLN A 105 13.04 21.94 14.73
CA GLN A 105 14.04 21.44 13.80
C GLN A 105 13.51 21.35 12.35
N ILE A 106 12.22 21.07 12.19
CA ILE A 106 11.52 21.08 10.89
C ILE A 106 11.34 22.52 10.39
N GLU A 107 10.92 23.44 11.26
CA GLU A 107 10.68 24.85 10.90
C GLU A 107 11.99 25.57 10.48
N SER A 108 13.13 25.20 11.06
CA SER A 108 14.44 25.72 10.65
C SER A 108 14.89 25.26 9.26
N GLN A 109 14.32 24.16 8.74
CA GLN A 109 14.56 23.70 7.36
C GLN A 109 13.59 24.34 6.36
N ASP A 110 12.39 24.75 6.80
CA ASP A 110 11.34 25.30 5.92
C ASP A 110 11.45 26.82 5.67
N GLU A 111 12.26 27.59 6.44
CA GLU A 111 12.60 28.97 6.07
C GLU A 111 13.43 29.09 4.77
N ALA A 112 13.90 27.97 4.22
CA ALA A 112 14.57 27.93 2.91
C ALA A 112 13.62 27.85 1.70
N THR A 113 12.30 27.66 1.89
CA THR A 113 11.33 27.63 0.79
C THR A 113 10.01 28.30 1.17
N ALA A 114 10.05 29.60 1.46
CA ALA A 114 8.88 30.44 1.32
C ALA A 114 8.49 30.48 -0.17
N ASP A 115 7.45 29.74 -0.58
CA ASP A 115 6.56 30.02 -1.74
C ASP A 115 5.67 28.81 -2.12
N ILE A 116 4.90 28.24 -1.19
CA ILE A 116 3.79 27.35 -1.58
C ILE A 116 2.51 27.70 -0.82
N GLU A 117 1.48 28.04 -1.59
CA GLU A 117 0.16 28.51 -1.18
C GLU A 117 -0.58 27.51 -0.28
N LYS A 118 -1.23 28.08 0.74
CA LYS A 118 -2.07 27.41 1.74
C LYS A 118 -3.35 26.87 1.09
N ILE A 119 -3.55 25.55 1.08
CA ILE A 119 -4.89 24.99 0.85
C ILE A 119 -5.64 25.06 2.18
N SER A 120 -6.64 25.95 2.26
CA SER A 120 -7.44 26.17 3.47
C SER A 120 -8.44 25.04 3.71
N ASN A 121 -8.67 24.73 5.00
CA ASN A 121 -9.44 23.59 5.47
C ASN A 121 -10.84 24.00 5.95
N ASP A 122 -11.53 24.84 5.18
CA ASP A 122 -12.79 25.51 5.61
C ASP A 122 -14.08 24.70 5.32
N SER A 123 -14.00 23.40 5.05
CA SER A 123 -15.14 22.60 4.59
C SER A 123 -15.93 21.85 5.67
N TYR A 124 -15.66 22.07 6.96
CA TYR A 124 -16.39 21.42 8.07
C TYR A 124 -17.23 22.42 8.88
N ALA A 125 -18.11 23.17 8.24
CA ALA A 125 -19.02 24.11 8.91
C ALA A 125 -20.50 23.95 8.47
N HIS A 126 -21.02 22.73 8.39
CA HIS A 126 -22.45 22.44 8.41
C HIS A 126 -22.60 21.11 9.17
N GLY A 127 -23.18 21.02 10.36
CA GLY A 127 -24.36 21.67 10.91
C GLY A 127 -25.23 20.53 11.42
N GLN A 128 -25.61 20.54 12.71
CA GLN A 128 -26.91 20.12 13.25
C GLN A 128 -26.91 20.34 14.77
N SER A 129 -27.55 21.45 15.13
CA SER A 129 -28.08 21.76 16.45
C SER A 129 -29.41 21.05 16.67
N ALA A 130 -29.54 20.26 17.73
CA ALA A 130 -30.77 20.01 18.51
C ALA A 130 -30.37 19.07 19.67
N GLY A 131 -30.50 19.39 20.96
CA GLY A 131 -31.57 20.12 21.61
C GLY A 131 -32.61 19.15 22.19
N ARG A 132 -32.34 18.50 23.33
CA ARG A 132 -33.42 18.04 24.24
C ARG A 132 -32.95 17.86 25.69
N ARG A 133 -33.68 18.53 26.59
CA ARG A 133 -33.45 18.71 28.03
C ARG A 133 -33.72 17.44 28.86
N LYS A 134 -33.13 17.47 30.05
CA LYS A 134 -33.29 16.61 31.23
C LYS A 134 -34.74 16.34 31.67
N ARG A 135 -34.89 15.17 32.31
CA ARG A 135 -35.76 14.78 33.45
C ARG A 135 -37.26 14.75 33.23
#